data_AF-A0A9E0IGS8-F1
#
_entry.id   AF-A0A9E0IGS8-F1
#
_cell.length_a   1.000
_cell.length_b   1.000
_cell.length_c   1.000
_cell.angle_alpha   90.00
_cell.angle_beta   90.00
_cell.angle_gamma   90.00
#
_symmetry.space_group_name_H-M   'P 1'
#
loop_
_entity.id
_entity.type
_entity.pdbx_description
1 polymer ?
#
loop_
_entity_poly.entity_id
_entity_poly.type
_entity_poly.pdbx_seq_one_letter_code
_entity_poly.pdbx_strand_id
1 'polypeptide(L)'
;MRRFLLLEERRQGGEPDAPPPAPRPGDRFDRVEAPPAAPEASAAASPDAALADRFAPPPEPATLLELDTHERRPVTRCLECGVDGGQFATRCADCGASLTTAAVRRLNARLWAIERAERDAARAATAARAEAELAELSAAEQARKAAVVDEAFARIMAEERARAGRTWLDAAGDVLARGPAAAWTPIGRKVAVVGAVLGLVALLMLVPGTLAVLVQIALLLALAIAALPPARR
;
A
#
# COMPACT_ATOMS: atom_id res chain seq x y z
N MET A 1 -27.83 -2.72 28.73
CA MET A 1 -28.16 -1.33 29.15
C MET A 1 -28.03 -1.05 30.66
N ARG A 2 -27.90 -2.03 31.57
CA ARG A 2 -27.76 -1.78 33.03
C ARG A 2 -26.45 -1.09 33.48
N ARG A 3 -25.39 -1.13 32.65
CA ARG A 3 -24.07 -0.57 33.02
C ARG A 3 -24.04 0.97 33.02
N PHE A 4 -24.91 1.62 32.25
CA PHE A 4 -24.99 3.08 32.19
C PHE A 4 -25.72 3.68 33.40
N LEU A 5 -26.74 3.00 33.93
CA LEU A 5 -27.51 3.49 35.09
C LEU A 5 -26.67 3.56 36.38
N LEU A 6 -25.74 2.62 36.59
CA LEU A 6 -24.84 2.61 37.75
C LEU A 6 -23.82 3.77 37.76
N LEU A 7 -23.55 4.41 36.60
CA LEU A 7 -22.62 5.53 36.51
C LEU A 7 -23.28 6.87 36.83
N GLU A 8 -24.58 7.03 36.56
CA GLU A 8 -25.32 8.26 36.91
C GLU A 8 -25.58 8.36 38.41
N GLU A 9 -25.86 7.24 39.07
CA GLU A 9 -26.20 7.20 40.50
C GLU A 9 -25.04 7.66 41.40
N ARG A 10 -23.80 7.32 41.01
CA ARG A 10 -22.59 7.77 41.72
C ARG A 10 -22.31 9.28 41.57
N ARG A 11 -22.86 9.91 40.53
CA ARG A 11 -22.72 11.35 40.30
C ARG A 11 -23.70 12.16 41.15
N GLN A 12 -24.81 11.55 41.57
CA GLN A 12 -25.86 12.22 42.35
C GLN A 12 -25.73 12.02 43.87
N GLY A 13 -24.99 11.01 44.33
CA GLY A 13 -24.89 10.65 45.76
C GLY A 13 -23.66 11.15 46.52
N GLY A 14 -23.00 12.23 46.07
CA GLY A 14 -21.86 12.82 46.79
C GLY A 14 -22.31 13.88 47.79
N GLU A 15 -22.37 13.51 49.07
CA GLU A 15 -22.60 14.40 50.21
C GLU A 15 -21.60 15.59 50.20
N PRO A 16 -22.04 16.84 50.39
CA PRO A 16 -21.15 18.00 50.34
C PRO A 16 -20.31 18.09 51.63
N ASP A 17 -19.04 17.68 51.53
CA ASP A 17 -17.99 18.14 52.43
C ASP A 17 -17.93 19.68 52.41
N ALA A 18 -17.87 20.27 53.60
CA ALA A 18 -17.93 21.72 53.81
C ALA A 18 -16.95 22.50 52.91
N PRO A 19 -17.37 23.66 52.35
CA PRO A 19 -16.51 24.44 51.48
C PRO A 19 -15.28 24.97 52.25
N PRO A 20 -14.05 24.81 51.73
CA PRO A 20 -12.88 25.45 52.32
C PRO A 20 -13.03 26.98 52.29
N PRO A 21 -12.49 27.71 53.28
CA PRO A 21 -12.65 29.16 53.35
C PRO A 21 -12.07 29.83 52.10
N ALA A 22 -12.81 30.80 51.55
CA ALA A 22 -12.44 31.48 50.33
C ALA A 22 -11.07 32.19 50.46
N PRO A 23 -10.14 32.00 49.50
CA PRO A 23 -8.88 32.73 49.48
C PRO A 23 -9.13 34.23 49.29
N ARG A 24 -8.43 35.06 50.06
CA ARG A 24 -8.55 36.53 49.97
C ARG A 24 -7.99 37.01 48.63
N PRO A 25 -8.66 37.94 47.94
CA PRO A 25 -8.14 38.53 46.71
C PRO A 25 -6.91 39.41 47.03
N GLY A 26 -5.72 38.92 46.70
CA GLY A 26 -4.44 39.64 46.86
C GLY A 26 -3.22 38.72 46.87
N ASP A 27 -3.32 37.56 47.53
CA ASP A 27 -2.13 36.72 47.83
C ASP A 27 -1.55 35.96 46.62
N ARG A 28 -2.21 35.97 45.46
CA ARG A 28 -1.78 35.20 44.28
C ARG A 28 -0.70 35.92 43.46
N PHE A 29 -0.68 37.25 43.44
CA PHE A 29 0.14 38.01 42.50
C PHE A 29 1.43 38.58 43.12
N ASP A 30 1.45 38.82 44.44
CA ASP A 30 2.65 39.33 45.13
C ASP A 30 3.83 38.35 45.11
N ARG A 31 3.57 37.06 44.86
CA ARG A 31 4.60 36.01 44.87
C ARG A 31 5.34 35.85 43.52
N VAL A 32 4.85 36.47 42.45
CA VAL A 32 5.43 36.33 41.09
C VAL A 32 6.39 37.47 40.75
N GLU A 33 6.26 38.64 41.39
CA GLU A 33 7.10 39.81 41.11
C GLU A 33 8.33 39.95 42.01
N ALA A 34 8.54 39.05 42.98
CA ALA A 34 9.78 39.04 43.75
C ALA A 34 10.95 38.59 42.84
N PRO A 35 11.94 39.45 42.53
CA PRO A 35 13.09 39.05 41.74
C PRO A 35 13.88 37.98 42.52
N PRO A 36 14.20 36.82 41.91
CA PRO A 36 15.00 35.82 42.59
C PRO A 36 16.38 36.40 42.88
N ALA A 37 16.80 36.34 44.15
CA ALA A 37 18.19 36.53 44.52
C ALA A 37 19.04 35.53 43.72
N ALA A 38 20.06 36.05 43.04
CA ALA A 38 20.88 35.31 42.08
C ALA A 38 21.45 34.02 42.68
N PRO A 39 21.21 32.85 42.05
CA PRO A 39 22.09 31.71 42.17
C PRO A 39 23.07 31.69 41.00
N GLU A 40 24.30 31.35 41.36
CA GLU A 40 25.48 31.31 40.52
C GLU A 40 25.37 30.26 39.39
N ALA A 41 25.89 30.65 38.22
CA ALA A 41 26.38 29.86 37.10
C ALA A 41 26.01 28.35 37.05
N SER A 42 25.09 28.00 36.15
CA SER A 42 25.08 26.69 35.51
C SER A 42 24.93 26.86 33.99
N ALA A 43 25.77 26.14 33.27
CA ALA A 43 26.05 26.31 31.86
C ALA A 43 24.83 26.06 30.96
N ALA A 44 24.66 26.96 29.99
CA ALA A 44 23.89 26.88 28.75
C ALA A 44 23.25 25.51 28.41
N ALA A 45 22.06 25.25 28.95
CA ALA A 45 21.07 24.41 28.28
C ALA A 45 20.24 25.32 27.39
N SER A 46 20.26 25.07 26.07
CA SER A 46 19.41 25.79 25.12
C SER A 46 17.93 25.62 25.53
N PRO A 47 17.13 26.70 25.62
CA PRO A 47 15.73 26.63 26.06
C PRO A 47 14.86 25.72 25.17
N ASP A 48 15.31 25.44 23.95
CA ASP A 48 14.62 24.54 23.02
C ASP A 48 14.66 23.07 23.44
N ALA A 49 15.71 22.63 24.13
CA ALA A 49 15.81 21.24 24.60
C ALA A 49 14.82 20.95 25.74
N ALA A 50 14.57 21.94 26.60
CA ALA A 50 13.59 21.83 27.69
C ALA A 50 12.13 21.87 27.18
N LEU A 51 11.88 22.47 26.01
CA LEU A 51 10.56 22.50 25.38
C LEU A 51 10.22 21.21 24.64
N ALA A 52 11.21 20.55 24.00
CA ALA A 52 11.02 19.28 23.31
C ALA A 52 10.56 18.16 24.27
N ASP A 53 11.08 18.16 25.50
CA ASP A 53 10.76 17.15 26.53
C ASP A 53 9.32 17.29 27.07
N ARG A 54 8.73 18.48 26.97
CA ARG A 54 7.37 18.77 27.46
C ARG A 54 6.26 18.24 26.54
N PHE A 55 6.59 18.03 25.27
CA PHE A 55 5.68 17.45 24.27
C PHE A 55 6.07 16.02 23.89
N ALA A 56 7.05 15.44 24.60
CA ALA A 56 7.30 14.02 24.51
C ALA A 56 6.01 13.28 24.91
N PRO A 57 5.50 12.35 24.08
CA PRO A 57 4.37 11.54 24.47
C PRO A 57 4.70 10.86 25.80
N PRO A 58 3.79 10.89 26.79
CA PRO A 58 4.04 10.23 28.07
C PRO A 58 4.42 8.77 27.79
N PRO A 59 5.42 8.21 28.50
CA PRO A 59 5.79 6.81 28.30
C PRO A 59 4.51 5.99 28.46
N GLU A 60 4.08 5.33 27.38
CA GLU A 60 2.87 4.53 27.40
C GLU A 60 3.01 3.55 28.56
N PRO A 61 2.05 3.51 29.50
CA PRO A 61 2.12 2.52 30.57
C PRO A 61 2.16 1.15 29.90
N ALA A 62 3.16 0.34 30.25
CA ALA A 62 3.30 -1.07 29.85
C ALA A 62 2.20 -1.96 30.48
N THR A 63 0.97 -1.46 30.46
CA THR A 63 -0.26 -2.16 30.82
C THR A 63 -1.20 -2.07 29.62
N LEU A 64 -0.68 -2.37 28.44
CA LEU A 64 -1.47 -3.21 27.56
C LEU A 64 -1.72 -4.47 28.39
N LEU A 65 -2.98 -4.71 28.79
CA LEU A 65 -3.38 -6.09 28.96
C LEU A 65 -3.14 -6.71 27.59
N GLU A 66 -1.92 -7.20 27.36
CA GLU A 66 -1.71 -8.38 26.54
C GLU A 66 -2.71 -9.35 27.14
N LEU A 67 -3.89 -9.43 26.51
CA LEU A 67 -4.82 -10.50 26.80
C LEU A 67 -3.95 -11.71 26.62
N ASP A 68 -3.63 -12.31 27.75
CA ASP A 68 -2.71 -13.39 27.83
C ASP A 68 -3.38 -14.55 27.09
N THR A 69 -3.16 -14.55 25.78
CA THR A 69 -3.51 -15.60 24.85
C THR A 69 -2.46 -16.70 24.95
N HIS A 70 -1.53 -16.61 25.91
CA HIS A 70 -0.85 -17.78 26.45
C HIS A 70 -1.93 -18.73 26.98
N GLU A 71 -2.30 -19.65 26.10
CA GLU A 71 -2.61 -21.03 26.43
C GLU A 71 -3.47 -21.13 27.69
N ARG A 72 -4.75 -20.69 27.59
CA ARG A 72 -5.78 -21.01 28.59
C ARG A 72 -5.54 -22.43 29.05
N ARG A 73 -5.12 -22.58 30.32
CA ARG A 73 -4.70 -23.89 30.81
C ARG A 73 -5.83 -24.87 30.59
N PRO A 74 -5.48 -26.11 30.22
CA PRO A 74 -6.46 -27.05 29.77
C PRO A 74 -7.51 -27.36 30.84
N VAL A 75 -8.78 -27.11 30.53
CA VAL A 75 -9.91 -27.61 31.33
C VAL A 75 -9.80 -29.12 31.39
N THR A 76 -9.87 -29.68 32.60
CA THR A 76 -9.63 -31.11 32.82
C THR A 76 -10.96 -31.84 32.89
N ARG A 77 -11.22 -32.70 31.91
CA ARG A 77 -12.42 -33.53 31.84
C ARG A 77 -12.30 -34.74 32.75
N CYS A 78 -13.31 -34.96 33.59
CA CYS A 78 -13.37 -36.12 34.47
C CYS A 78 -13.57 -37.41 33.66
N LEU A 79 -12.82 -38.46 33.99
CA LEU A 79 -12.97 -39.78 33.35
C LEU A 79 -14.29 -40.47 33.74
N GLU A 80 -14.77 -40.23 34.97
CA GLU A 80 -15.93 -40.95 35.54
C GLU A 80 -17.26 -40.36 35.06
N CYS A 81 -17.49 -39.07 35.28
CA CYS A 81 -18.76 -38.41 34.92
C CYS A 81 -18.68 -37.56 33.64
N GLY A 82 -17.50 -37.40 33.04
CA GLY A 82 -17.34 -36.60 31.82
C GLY A 82 -17.52 -35.09 31.99
N VAL A 83 -17.70 -34.59 33.21
CA VAL A 83 -17.83 -33.16 33.50
C VAL A 83 -16.45 -32.49 33.50
N ASP A 84 -16.41 -31.27 32.97
CA ASP A 84 -15.22 -30.44 32.91
C ASP A 84 -14.96 -29.74 34.25
N GLY A 85 -13.77 -29.94 34.80
CA GLY A 85 -13.30 -29.30 36.03
C GLY A 85 -12.43 -28.08 35.76
N GLY A 86 -12.33 -27.18 36.75
CA GLY A 86 -11.43 -26.03 36.67
C GLY A 86 -9.96 -26.44 36.48
N GLN A 87 -9.16 -25.55 35.90
CA GLN A 87 -7.77 -25.81 35.50
C GLN A 87 -6.82 -26.27 36.63
N PHE A 88 -7.20 -26.01 37.89
CA PHE A 88 -6.45 -26.39 39.09
C PHE A 88 -7.21 -27.38 39.98
N ALA A 89 -8.33 -27.92 39.51
CA ALA A 89 -9.14 -28.84 40.29
C ALA A 89 -8.40 -30.17 40.46
N THR A 90 -8.17 -30.58 41.71
CA THR A 90 -7.60 -31.88 42.04
C THR A 90 -8.67 -32.98 42.14
N ARG A 91 -9.94 -32.59 42.32
CA ARG A 91 -11.13 -33.45 42.36
C ARG A 91 -12.25 -32.89 41.50
N CYS A 92 -13.08 -33.76 40.95
CA CYS A 92 -14.30 -33.38 40.25
C CYS A 92 -15.31 -32.78 41.24
N ALA A 93 -15.87 -31.62 40.89
CA ALA A 93 -16.90 -30.97 41.72
C ALA A 93 -18.23 -31.74 41.76
N ASP A 94 -18.46 -32.60 40.75
CA ASP A 94 -19.71 -33.33 40.57
C ASP A 94 -19.66 -34.72 41.26
N CYS A 95 -18.71 -35.57 40.86
CA CYS A 95 -18.61 -36.94 41.39
C CYS A 95 -17.51 -37.14 42.45
N GLY A 96 -16.70 -36.12 42.76
CA GLY A 96 -15.61 -36.21 43.74
C GLY A 96 -14.36 -37.00 43.29
N ALA A 97 -14.37 -37.59 42.10
CA ALA A 97 -13.24 -38.38 41.57
C ALA A 97 -11.96 -37.55 41.42
N SER A 98 -10.79 -38.18 41.61
CA SER A 98 -9.49 -37.50 41.47
C SER A 98 -9.18 -37.17 40.02
N LEU A 99 -8.83 -35.91 39.75
CA LEU A 99 -8.44 -35.41 38.43
C LEU A 99 -6.92 -35.47 38.19
N THR A 100 -6.13 -35.86 39.21
CA THR A 100 -4.67 -35.91 39.14
C THR A 100 -4.11 -37.28 38.77
N THR A 101 -4.96 -38.24 38.36
CA THR A 101 -4.50 -39.58 37.99
C THR A 101 -3.79 -39.57 36.63
N ALA A 102 -2.89 -40.54 36.40
CA ALA A 102 -2.20 -40.67 35.12
C ALA A 102 -3.16 -41.00 33.95
N ALA A 103 -4.25 -41.71 34.24
CA ALA A 103 -5.29 -42.01 33.26
C ALA A 103 -6.01 -40.72 32.79
N VAL A 104 -6.44 -39.87 33.73
CA VAL A 104 -7.07 -38.58 33.43
C VAL A 104 -6.13 -37.67 32.64
N ARG A 105 -4.84 -37.60 33.02
CA ARG A 105 -3.84 -36.83 32.27
C ARG A 105 -3.68 -37.30 30.83
N ARG A 106 -3.61 -38.61 30.59
CA ARG A 106 -3.49 -39.16 29.22
C ARG A 106 -4.73 -38.91 28.38
N LEU A 107 -5.93 -39.06 28.96
CA LEU A 107 -7.18 -38.76 28.27
C LEU A 107 -7.22 -37.30 27.85
N ASN A 108 -6.98 -36.40 28.81
CA ASN A 108 -7.00 -34.96 28.55
C ASN A 108 -5.94 -34.60 27.51
N ALA A 109 -4.69 -35.08 27.63
CA ALA A 109 -3.67 -34.81 26.62
C ALA A 109 -4.09 -35.17 25.18
N ARG A 110 -4.88 -36.26 25.01
CA ARG A 110 -5.46 -36.62 23.70
C ARG A 110 -6.55 -35.66 23.25
N LEU A 111 -7.50 -35.32 24.13
CA LEU A 111 -8.55 -34.34 23.82
C LEU A 111 -7.94 -32.99 23.41
N TRP A 112 -6.93 -32.55 24.15
CA TRP A 112 -6.20 -31.31 23.89
C TRP A 112 -5.37 -31.34 22.61
N ALA A 113 -4.88 -32.52 22.19
CA ALA A 113 -4.24 -32.65 20.88
C ALA A 113 -5.26 -32.50 19.74
N ILE A 114 -6.45 -33.10 19.88
CA ILE A 114 -7.53 -33.00 18.88
C ILE A 114 -8.02 -31.55 18.77
N GLU A 115 -8.37 -30.92 19.89
CA GLU A 115 -8.85 -29.53 19.89
C GLU A 115 -7.82 -28.55 19.31
N ARG A 116 -6.52 -28.76 19.59
CA ARG A 116 -5.47 -27.92 18.98
C ARG A 116 -5.41 -28.11 17.48
N ALA A 117 -5.44 -29.35 17.00
CA ALA A 117 -5.44 -29.64 15.57
C ALA A 117 -6.65 -28.99 14.86
N GLU A 118 -7.84 -29.07 15.46
CA GLU A 118 -9.05 -28.42 14.92
C GLU A 118 -8.94 -26.89 14.90
N ARG A 119 -8.44 -26.28 15.98
CA ARG A 119 -8.22 -24.82 16.05
C ARG A 119 -7.20 -24.35 15.03
N ASP A 120 -6.10 -25.09 14.88
CA ASP A 120 -5.05 -24.74 13.93
C ASP A 120 -5.54 -24.91 12.49
N ALA A 121 -6.31 -25.97 12.20
CA ALA A 121 -6.97 -26.14 10.90
C ALA A 121 -7.97 -25.00 10.61
N ALA A 122 -8.77 -24.60 11.59
CA ALA A 122 -9.70 -23.47 11.45
C ALA A 122 -8.96 -22.15 11.20
N ARG A 123 -7.87 -21.90 11.93
CA ARG A 123 -7.01 -20.71 11.74
C ARG A 123 -6.39 -20.69 10.35
N ALA A 124 -5.82 -21.81 9.92
CA ALA A 124 -5.24 -21.96 8.59
C ALA A 124 -6.30 -21.71 7.49
N ALA A 125 -7.51 -22.25 7.67
CA ALA A 125 -8.61 -22.02 6.73
C ALA A 125 -9.05 -20.55 6.68
N THR A 126 -9.10 -19.86 7.83
CA THR A 126 -9.40 -18.42 7.86
C THR A 126 -8.29 -17.57 7.23
N ALA A 127 -7.02 -17.91 7.49
CA ALA A 127 -5.88 -17.22 6.91
C ALA A 127 -5.84 -17.38 5.39
N ALA A 128 -6.04 -18.61 4.89
CA ALA A 128 -6.09 -18.89 3.46
C ALA A 128 -7.22 -18.13 2.74
N ARG A 129 -8.39 -17.98 3.39
CA ARG A 129 -9.49 -17.16 2.84
C ARG A 129 -9.14 -15.69 2.78
N ALA A 130 -8.53 -15.15 3.84
CA ALA A 130 -8.10 -13.75 3.86
C ALA A 130 -7.03 -13.47 2.81
N GLU A 131 -6.06 -14.37 2.63
CA GLU A 131 -5.04 -14.28 1.59
C GLU A 131 -5.64 -14.33 0.18
N ALA A 132 -6.60 -15.21 -0.06
CA ALA A 132 -7.30 -15.29 -1.34
C ALA A 132 -8.07 -14.00 -1.66
N GLU A 133 -8.77 -13.42 -0.67
CA GLU A 133 -9.50 -12.16 -0.82
C GLU A 133 -8.55 -10.98 -1.10
N LEU A 134 -7.42 -10.91 -0.37
CA LEU A 134 -6.37 -9.93 -0.62
C LEU A 134 -5.77 -10.07 -2.02
N ALA A 135 -5.52 -11.31 -2.47
CA ALA A 135 -5.01 -11.58 -3.79
C ALA A 135 -5.98 -11.12 -4.88
N GLU A 136 -7.28 -11.40 -4.74
CA GLU A 136 -8.32 -10.96 -5.66
C GLU A 136 -8.43 -9.44 -5.75
N LEU A 137 -8.45 -8.76 -4.60
CA LEU A 137 -8.47 -7.29 -4.53
C LEU A 137 -7.23 -6.69 -5.20
N SER A 138 -6.06 -7.25 -4.95
CA SER A 138 -4.81 -6.77 -5.54
C SER A 138 -4.77 -6.98 -7.07
N ALA A 139 -5.27 -8.11 -7.56
CA ALA A 139 -5.37 -8.40 -8.98
C ALA A 139 -6.36 -7.46 -9.67
N ALA A 140 -7.50 -7.19 -9.04
CA ALA A 140 -8.48 -6.23 -9.55
C ALA A 140 -7.91 -4.80 -9.62
N GLU A 141 -7.14 -4.38 -8.61
CA GLU A 141 -6.48 -3.07 -8.61
C GLU A 141 -5.40 -2.97 -9.70
N GLN A 142 -4.59 -4.03 -9.87
CA GLN A 142 -3.59 -4.09 -10.94
C GLN A 142 -4.24 -4.03 -12.33
N ALA A 143 -5.35 -4.74 -12.54
CA ALA A 143 -6.09 -4.70 -13.80
C ALA A 143 -6.64 -3.29 -14.09
N ARG A 144 -7.16 -2.59 -13.07
CA ARG A 144 -7.62 -1.19 -13.22
C ARG A 144 -6.46 -0.26 -13.57
N LYS A 145 -5.31 -0.40 -12.90
CA LYS A 145 -4.10 0.39 -13.19
C LYS A 145 -3.61 0.12 -14.61
N ALA A 146 -3.57 -1.14 -15.05
CA ALA A 146 -3.19 -1.51 -16.40
C ALA A 146 -4.10 -0.86 -17.45
N ALA A 147 -5.42 -0.94 -17.26
CA ALA A 147 -6.39 -0.31 -18.17
C ALA A 147 -6.18 1.21 -18.31
N VAL A 148 -5.92 1.91 -17.19
CA VAL A 148 -5.65 3.36 -17.21
C VAL A 148 -4.35 3.68 -17.95
N VAL A 149 -3.30 2.88 -17.73
CA VAL A 149 -2.02 3.06 -18.41
C VAL A 149 -2.16 2.81 -19.91
N ASP A 150 -2.86 1.74 -20.30
CA ASP A 150 -3.10 1.39 -21.70
C ASP A 150 -3.91 2.47 -22.43
N GLU A 151 -4.95 3.02 -21.80
CA GLU A 151 -5.72 4.13 -22.35
C GLU A 151 -4.86 5.39 -22.52
N ALA A 152 -4.05 5.73 -21.52
CA ALA A 152 -3.13 6.86 -21.59
C ALA A 152 -2.11 6.69 -22.73
N PHE A 153 -1.53 5.49 -22.87
CA PHE A 153 -0.61 5.15 -23.95
C PHE A 153 -1.27 5.24 -25.32
N ALA A 154 -2.47 4.70 -25.46
CA ALA A 154 -3.24 4.76 -26.70
C ALA A 154 -3.52 6.22 -27.12
N ARG A 155 -3.86 7.09 -26.17
CA ARG A 155 -4.08 8.51 -26.40
C ARG A 155 -2.80 9.22 -26.86
N ILE A 156 -1.67 9.00 -26.18
CA ILE A 156 -0.37 9.58 -26.56
C ILE A 156 0.01 9.14 -27.99
N MET A 157 -0.10 7.84 -28.28
CA MET A 157 0.21 7.31 -29.61
C MET A 157 -0.73 7.84 -30.70
N ALA A 158 -2.01 8.09 -30.37
CA ALA A 158 -2.95 8.72 -31.30
C ALA A 158 -2.58 10.19 -31.57
N GLU A 159 -2.22 10.96 -30.54
CA GLU A 159 -1.75 12.33 -30.68
C GLU A 159 -0.46 12.43 -31.50
N GLU A 160 0.51 11.54 -31.27
CA GLU A 160 1.76 11.48 -32.02
C GLU A 160 1.52 11.13 -33.49
N ARG A 161 0.67 10.15 -33.80
CA ARG A 161 0.28 9.84 -35.18
C ARG A 161 -0.41 11.03 -35.85
N ALA A 162 -1.28 11.75 -35.14
CA ALA A 162 -1.93 12.94 -35.67
C ALA A 162 -0.93 14.09 -35.91
N ARG A 163 0.06 14.30 -35.03
CA ARG A 163 1.14 15.28 -35.23
C ARG A 163 2.05 14.87 -36.39
N ALA A 164 2.46 13.61 -36.47
CA ALA A 164 3.29 13.09 -37.56
C ALA A 164 2.59 13.20 -38.92
N GLY A 165 1.30 12.84 -38.99
CA GLY A 165 0.48 13.01 -40.20
C GLY A 165 0.36 14.46 -40.64
N ARG A 166 0.13 15.40 -39.69
CA ARG A 166 0.11 16.84 -39.98
C ARG A 166 1.45 17.35 -40.48
N THR A 167 2.56 17.05 -39.79
CA THR A 167 3.90 17.51 -40.22
C THR A 167 4.30 17.00 -41.60
N TRP A 168 3.90 15.79 -41.98
CA TRP A 168 4.15 15.28 -43.33
C TRP A 168 3.29 15.98 -44.39
N LEU A 169 1.99 16.18 -44.11
CA LEU A 169 1.09 16.91 -45.01
C LEU A 169 1.49 18.38 -45.16
N ASP A 170 1.89 19.03 -44.06
CA ASP A 170 2.39 20.41 -44.06
C ASP A 170 3.70 20.50 -44.83
N ALA A 171 4.63 19.54 -44.66
CA ALA A 171 5.87 19.49 -45.43
C ALA A 171 5.62 19.24 -46.92
N ALA A 172 4.64 18.39 -47.27
CA ALA A 172 4.26 18.16 -48.66
C ALA A 172 3.58 19.39 -49.29
N GLY A 173 2.70 20.05 -48.54
CA GLY A 173 2.05 21.30 -48.93
C GLY A 173 3.05 22.45 -49.12
N ASP A 174 4.04 22.57 -48.23
CA ASP A 174 5.13 23.54 -48.34
C ASP A 174 5.98 23.32 -49.59
N VAL A 175 6.25 22.07 -49.96
CA VAL A 175 6.98 21.73 -51.20
C VAL A 175 6.15 22.06 -52.44
N LEU A 176 4.84 21.79 -52.42
CA LEU A 176 3.93 22.16 -53.51
C LEU A 176 3.79 23.69 -53.66
N ALA A 177 3.67 24.41 -52.54
CA ALA A 177 3.41 25.85 -52.54
C ALA A 177 4.66 26.69 -52.88
N ARG A 178 5.85 26.28 -52.41
CA ARG A 178 7.12 27.02 -52.67
C ARG A 178 7.80 26.60 -53.98
N GLY A 179 7.25 25.61 -54.68
CA GLY A 179 7.80 25.13 -55.94
C GLY A 179 9.19 24.50 -55.81
N PRO A 180 9.95 24.33 -56.91
CA PRO A 180 11.21 23.60 -56.93
C PRO A 180 12.32 24.21 -56.04
N ALA A 181 12.15 25.45 -55.59
CA ALA A 181 13.06 26.11 -54.66
C ALA A 181 13.06 25.48 -53.25
N ALA A 182 11.97 24.79 -52.84
CA ALA A 182 11.92 24.11 -51.55
C ALA A 182 12.82 22.87 -51.45
N ALA A 183 13.27 22.32 -52.58
CA ALA A 183 14.16 21.16 -52.64
C ALA A 183 15.56 21.43 -52.07
N TRP A 184 15.90 22.70 -51.81
CA TRP A 184 17.20 23.12 -51.26
C TRP A 184 17.28 23.01 -49.73
N THR A 185 16.17 22.73 -49.04
CA THR A 185 16.18 22.40 -47.61
C THR A 185 16.52 20.92 -47.41
N PRO A 186 17.18 20.52 -46.30
CA PRO A 186 17.54 19.11 -46.06
C PRO A 186 16.30 18.19 -45.96
N ILE A 187 15.16 18.74 -45.56
CA ILE A 187 13.86 18.03 -45.54
C ILE A 187 13.28 17.96 -46.96
N GLY A 188 13.26 19.08 -47.70
CA GLY A 188 12.80 19.13 -49.08
C GLY A 188 13.58 18.22 -50.02
N ARG A 189 14.89 18.05 -49.82
CA ARG A 189 15.72 17.12 -50.59
C ARG A 189 15.29 15.66 -50.39
N LYS A 190 14.96 15.26 -49.15
CA LYS A 190 14.45 13.90 -48.86
C LYS A 190 13.09 13.67 -49.52
N VAL A 191 12.18 14.63 -49.40
CA VAL A 191 10.84 14.56 -50.02
C VAL A 191 10.94 14.50 -51.55
N ALA A 192 11.80 15.33 -52.16
CA ALA A 192 12.04 15.32 -53.60
C ALA A 192 12.62 13.99 -54.10
N VAL A 193 13.59 13.40 -53.38
CA VAL A 193 14.14 12.08 -53.73
C VAL A 193 13.08 11.00 -53.63
N VAL A 194 12.30 10.95 -52.55
CA VAL A 194 11.22 9.96 -52.40
C VAL A 194 10.15 10.13 -53.48
N GLY A 195 9.74 11.37 -53.77
CA GLY A 195 8.80 11.67 -54.84
C GLY A 195 9.32 11.27 -56.23
N ALA A 196 10.60 11.52 -56.52
CA ALA A 196 11.22 11.11 -57.78
C ALA A 196 11.31 9.58 -57.91
N VAL A 197 11.66 8.87 -56.83
CA VAL A 197 11.69 7.40 -56.82
C VAL A 197 10.29 6.83 -57.04
N LEU A 198 9.27 7.36 -56.35
CA LEU A 198 7.88 6.92 -56.54
C LEU A 198 7.37 7.22 -57.95
N GLY A 199 7.68 8.40 -58.49
CA GLY A 199 7.32 8.78 -59.86
C GLY A 199 7.99 7.87 -60.90
N LEU A 200 9.27 7.52 -60.71
CA LEU A 200 10.00 6.59 -61.56
C LEU A 200 9.40 5.18 -61.49
N VAL A 201 9.05 4.69 -60.30
CA VAL A 201 8.40 3.39 -60.11
C VAL A 201 7.01 3.36 -60.78
N ALA A 202 6.22 4.42 -60.62
CA ALA A 202 4.93 4.55 -61.29
C ALA A 202 5.08 4.59 -62.82
N LEU A 203 6.07 5.31 -63.35
CA LEU A 203 6.38 5.35 -64.78
C LEU A 203 6.83 3.99 -65.32
N LEU A 204 7.66 3.26 -64.57
CA LEU A 204 8.08 1.89 -64.89
C LEU A 204 6.89 0.93 -64.92
N MET A 205 5.93 1.08 -64.00
CA MET A 205 4.69 0.29 -63.97
C MET A 205 3.79 0.48 -65.21
N LEU A 206 3.91 1.60 -65.94
CA LEU A 206 3.18 1.81 -67.20
C LEU A 206 3.78 1.04 -68.39
N VAL A 207 5.00 0.51 -68.28
CA VAL A 207 5.64 -0.26 -69.35
C VAL A 207 5.35 -1.75 -69.14
N PRO A 208 4.57 -2.42 -70.02
CA PRO A 208 4.27 -3.84 -69.86
C PRO A 208 5.55 -4.68 -69.96
N GLY A 209 5.79 -5.53 -68.96
CA GLY A 209 6.99 -6.40 -68.85
C GLY A 209 8.02 -5.98 -67.81
N THR A 210 7.84 -4.86 -67.11
CA THR A 210 8.81 -4.33 -66.11
C THR A 210 8.65 -4.88 -64.69
N LEU A 211 7.64 -5.71 -64.41
CA LEU A 211 7.41 -6.30 -63.08
C LEU A 211 8.65 -7.05 -62.55
N ALA A 212 9.35 -7.79 -63.42
CA ALA A 212 10.58 -8.47 -63.05
C ALA A 212 11.70 -7.50 -62.64
N VAL A 213 11.84 -6.38 -63.36
CA VAL A 213 12.84 -5.34 -63.10
C VAL A 213 12.52 -4.61 -61.79
N LEU A 214 11.25 -4.34 -61.50
CA LEU A 214 10.82 -3.68 -60.27
C LEU A 214 11.03 -4.57 -59.03
N VAL A 215 10.78 -5.88 -59.14
CA VAL A 215 11.09 -6.84 -58.06
C VAL A 215 12.59 -6.89 -57.79
N GLN A 216 13.41 -6.88 -58.84
CA GLN A 216 14.86 -6.92 -58.70
C GLN A 216 15.43 -5.63 -58.09
N ILE A 217 14.90 -4.46 -58.48
CA ILE A 217 15.25 -3.18 -57.86
C ILE A 217 14.82 -3.15 -56.39
N ALA A 218 13.61 -3.60 -56.06
CA ALA A 218 13.12 -3.65 -54.69
C ALA A 218 13.98 -4.57 -53.81
N LEU A 219 14.40 -5.73 -54.33
CA LEU A 219 15.30 -6.66 -53.65
C LEU A 219 16.67 -6.03 -53.37
N LEU A 220 17.26 -5.33 -54.36
CA LEU A 220 18.55 -4.65 -54.21
C LEU A 220 18.47 -3.51 -53.19
N LEU A 221 17.37 -2.76 -53.17
CA LEU A 221 17.14 -1.69 -52.21
C LEU A 221 16.98 -2.23 -50.78
N ALA A 222 16.23 -3.32 -50.61
CA ALA A 222 16.10 -4.00 -49.32
C ALA A 222 17.46 -4.51 -48.80
N LEU A 223 18.29 -5.08 -49.68
CA LEU A 223 19.65 -5.53 -49.35
C LEU A 223 20.57 -4.37 -48.97
N ALA A 224 20.51 -3.25 -49.71
CA ALA A 224 21.30 -2.06 -49.41
C ALA A 224 20.91 -1.44 -48.06
N ILE A 225 19.62 -1.42 -47.73
CA ILE A 225 19.12 -0.93 -46.43
C ILE A 225 19.57 -1.86 -45.29
N ALA A 226 19.52 -3.18 -45.49
CA ALA A 226 19.97 -4.16 -44.50
C ALA A 226 21.50 -4.11 -44.27
N ALA A 227 22.27 -3.68 -45.28
CA ALA A 227 23.73 -3.57 -45.20
C ALA A 227 24.22 -2.26 -44.55
N LEU A 228 23.33 -1.28 -44.30
CA LEU A 228 23.70 -0.06 -43.59
C LEU A 228 23.92 -0.37 -42.10
N PRO A 229 25.13 -0.08 -41.55
CA PRO A 229 25.41 -0.36 -40.15
C PRO A 229 24.44 0.42 -39.26
N PRO A 230 23.89 -0.18 -38.18
CA PRO A 230 22.99 0.52 -37.29
C PRO A 230 23.73 1.73 -36.72
N ALA A 231 23.16 2.91 -36.96
CA ALA A 231 23.71 4.16 -36.43
C ALA A 231 23.84 4.02 -34.91
N ARG A 232 25.07 3.94 -34.41
CA ARG A 232 25.36 3.93 -32.97
C ARG A 232 24.76 5.21 -32.39
N ARG A 233 23.68 5.07 -31.63
CA ARG A 233 23.14 6.11 -30.76
C ARG A 233 23.88 6.09 -29.44
#